data_AF-A0A9E5FH86-F1
#
_entry.id   AF-A0A9E5FH86-F1
#
_cell.length_a   1.000
_cell.length_b   1.000
_cell.length_c   1.000
_cell.angle_alpha   90.00
_cell.angle_beta   90.00
_cell.angle_gamma   90.00
#
_symmetry.space_group_name_H-M   'P 1'
#
loop_
_entity.id
_entity.type
_entity.pdbx_description
1 polymer ?
#
loop_
_entity_poly.entity_id
_entity_poly.type
_entity_poly.pdbx_seq_one_letter_code
_entity_poly.pdbx_strand_id
1 'polypeptide(L)'
;MPLFEGMLVGFHGGEQINSNEQGRWFTRGFPVVAMLPYFCALLLVPTQPTHSPLVNPVLNETVLLKNLSLHVRTKEDHLAVGRGIAALASDNFEEREMAEATLVGRGRAALVSLQNARANPDPEVAKRVLRCLEQIDLEKERHEILSAIKQLKSLNSKQAWPLVLELAAQAERSAERDELIEAALAFEPTEPLAWATRLASSERVSDRLLAFRLWRSLNPEHQQIAGMLLDPDREIRLVVSRHCTSRKDVRALTCLAGLTESINDIISDEANECLMTVSGQASQRYPGGWRGWLAAGLPGLDWSRLSPLCQDRGFALIVLFDGEEGGRVTRIGPEGVIVADVRGLLGPNDVEVLPGGRLLIAERNAGKVTERDRRGNIVWEYAMAGSPISAIRTDRATTVIATFRDLIEVDMDGRMIHFISHPGGFRAVRKNGNSGLAAVTGDGHLLILNHEWRIQSDAVIKNLAHGAGYWCGLEALPDGKWLVALGGCGRVAEIDATGQVLWQAVVPTPVCAHRLANGNTLVGSFEKKMLIEINREGNEVQRHELKGRPFQANRH
;
A
#
# COMPACT_ATOMS: atom_id res chain seq x y z
N MET A 1 57.16 13.62 -25.69
CA MET A 1 57.00 14.81 -26.57
C MET A 1 55.56 15.27 -26.49
N PRO A 2 55.31 16.45 -25.89
CA PRO A 2 54.00 17.05 -25.64
C PRO A 2 53.70 18.22 -26.60
N LEU A 3 52.50 18.81 -26.53
CA LEU A 3 52.15 20.22 -26.81
C LEU A 3 50.76 20.45 -26.16
N PHE A 4 50.64 21.20 -25.04
CA PHE A 4 50.42 22.68 -24.91
C PHE A 4 48.96 23.07 -25.28
N GLU A 5 48.19 23.93 -24.59
CA GLU A 5 48.49 25.08 -23.71
C GLU A 5 47.18 25.68 -23.08
N GLY A 6 47.26 26.16 -21.82
CA GLY A 6 46.71 27.47 -21.37
C GLY A 6 45.21 27.58 -21.02
N MET A 7 44.75 28.25 -19.97
CA MET A 7 45.27 29.46 -19.33
C MET A 7 44.69 29.60 -17.91
N LEU A 8 45.56 29.91 -16.94
CA LEU A 8 45.28 30.35 -15.59
C LEU A 8 45.68 31.83 -15.51
N VAL A 9 44.83 32.69 -14.95
CA VAL A 9 45.28 33.96 -14.35
C VAL A 9 44.52 34.13 -13.04
N GLY A 10 45.26 34.06 -11.93
CA GLY A 10 44.84 34.55 -10.63
C GLY A 10 45.55 35.87 -10.32
N PHE A 11 45.16 36.51 -9.21
CA PHE A 11 45.94 37.32 -8.24
C PHE A 11 44.86 37.92 -7.28
N HIS A 12 44.77 37.53 -6.01
CA HIS A 12 45.61 37.80 -4.82
C HIS A 12 45.12 39.00 -3.98
N GLY A 13 45.22 38.80 -2.66
CA GLY A 13 45.13 39.81 -1.60
C GLY A 13 43.72 39.93 -1.02
N GLY A 14 43.45 39.75 0.28
CA GLY A 14 44.30 39.79 1.46
C GLY A 14 43.59 40.64 2.53
N GLU A 15 43.47 40.10 3.74
CA GLU A 15 43.25 40.78 5.03
C GLU A 15 41.86 41.35 5.42
N GLN A 16 41.16 40.58 6.26
CA GLN A 16 40.86 40.84 7.68
C GLN A 16 40.75 42.31 8.20
N ILE A 17 39.60 42.68 8.80
CA ILE A 17 39.39 43.19 10.20
C ILE A 17 38.13 44.10 10.34
N ASN A 18 37.27 43.67 11.28
CA ASN A 18 36.38 44.35 12.24
C ASN A 18 35.67 45.72 12.01
N SER A 19 34.36 45.64 12.33
CA SER A 19 33.57 46.41 13.32
C SER A 19 33.22 47.88 13.13
N ASN A 20 31.92 48.13 13.36
CA ASN A 20 31.26 49.33 13.89
C ASN A 20 31.29 50.62 13.05
N GLU A 21 30.10 51.13 12.69
CA GLU A 21 29.47 52.26 13.40
C GLU A 21 28.16 52.70 12.73
N GLN A 22 27.25 53.19 13.59
CA GLN A 22 25.96 53.79 13.26
C GLN A 22 26.14 55.25 12.82
N GLY A 23 25.22 55.81 12.02
CA GLY A 23 25.09 57.27 11.93
C GLY A 23 24.26 57.82 10.77
N ARG A 24 23.04 58.28 11.09
CA ARG A 24 22.09 59.01 10.23
C ARG A 24 22.55 60.44 9.86
N TRP A 25 22.09 60.94 8.71
CA TRP A 25 21.82 62.37 8.43
C TRP A 25 20.58 62.44 7.51
N PHE A 26 19.43 62.96 7.93
CA PHE A 26 18.97 64.36 8.05
C PHE A 26 18.25 64.91 6.80
N THR A 27 17.19 65.64 7.13
CA THR A 27 16.01 66.11 6.39
C THR A 27 16.17 67.51 5.79
N ARG A 28 15.25 67.88 4.86
CA ARG A 28 14.58 69.19 4.64
C ARG A 28 13.86 69.14 3.27
N GLY A 29 12.61 69.55 3.02
CA GLY A 29 11.58 70.26 3.79
C GLY A 29 11.00 71.44 2.96
N PHE A 30 9.66 71.66 3.06
CA PHE A 30 8.84 72.87 2.75
C PHE A 30 8.01 72.94 1.43
N PRO A 31 6.87 73.71 1.34
CA PRO A 31 5.61 73.69 2.14
C PRO A 31 4.27 73.92 1.34
N VAL A 32 3.08 73.49 1.83
CA VAL A 32 1.87 74.21 2.41
C VAL A 32 1.18 75.27 1.49
N VAL A 33 -0.15 75.23 1.20
CA VAL A 33 -1.35 75.83 1.88
C VAL A 33 -2.64 75.39 1.12
N ALA A 34 -3.60 74.64 1.68
CA ALA A 34 -4.89 74.96 2.37
C ALA A 34 -6.14 75.37 1.52
N MET A 35 -7.26 74.63 1.70
CA MET A 35 -8.66 75.13 1.76
C MET A 35 -9.65 74.04 2.28
N LEU A 36 -10.61 74.45 3.12
CA LEU A 36 -11.77 73.77 3.76
C LEU A 36 -13.00 74.71 3.57
N PRO A 37 -14.28 74.42 3.91
CA PRO A 37 -14.97 73.19 4.39
C PRO A 37 -16.39 72.96 3.76
N TYR A 38 -17.20 72.05 4.36
CA TYR A 38 -18.68 71.84 4.43
C TYR A 38 -19.06 70.36 4.13
N PHE A 39 -19.84 69.59 4.89
CA PHE A 39 -20.47 69.65 6.23
C PHE A 39 -21.10 68.25 6.49
N CYS A 40 -21.07 67.75 7.74
CA CYS A 40 -21.91 66.66 8.35
C CYS A 40 -21.88 65.22 7.76
N ALA A 41 -21.94 64.11 8.51
CA ALA A 41 -22.26 63.85 9.91
C ALA A 41 -21.56 62.56 10.43
N LEU A 42 -21.37 62.52 11.75
CA LEU A 42 -20.81 61.45 12.59
C LEU A 42 -21.53 60.10 12.46
N LEU A 43 -20.81 58.98 12.67
CA LEU A 43 -20.87 58.19 13.92
C LEU A 43 -19.81 57.07 13.97
N LEU A 44 -18.77 57.34 14.79
CA LEU A 44 -18.06 56.47 15.74
C LEU A 44 -17.76 55.00 15.36
N VAL A 45 -16.50 54.79 15.00
CA VAL A 45 -15.73 53.56 15.24
C VAL A 45 -15.27 53.54 16.70
N PRO A 46 -15.35 52.39 17.39
CA PRO A 46 -14.35 52.07 18.41
C PRO A 46 -13.66 50.73 18.12
N THR A 47 -12.33 50.85 17.99
CA THR A 47 -11.27 50.01 18.58
C THR A 47 -11.28 48.48 18.37
N GLN A 48 -10.12 48.00 17.90
CA GLN A 48 -9.71 46.60 17.76
C GLN A 48 -10.18 45.66 18.89
N PRO A 49 -10.32 44.37 18.57
CA PRO A 49 -9.77 43.34 19.43
C PRO A 49 -8.74 42.47 18.68
N THR A 50 -7.55 42.44 19.25
CA THR A 50 -6.71 41.26 19.51
C THR A 50 -6.72 40.11 18.49
N HIS A 51 -5.53 39.84 17.94
CA HIS A 51 -5.16 38.56 17.31
C HIS A 51 -5.71 37.36 18.09
N SER A 52 -6.71 36.70 17.51
CA SER A 52 -7.08 35.33 17.86
C SER A 52 -6.29 34.37 16.96
N PRO A 53 -5.74 33.27 17.49
CA PRO A 53 -5.16 32.24 16.65
C PRO A 53 -6.28 31.61 15.81
N LEU A 54 -5.98 31.27 14.56
CA LEU A 54 -6.84 30.49 13.68
C LEU A 54 -7.16 29.15 14.37
N VAL A 55 -8.29 29.09 15.08
CA VAL A 55 -8.90 27.85 15.55
C VAL A 55 -9.55 27.22 14.33
N ASN A 56 -9.01 26.08 13.88
CA ASN A 56 -9.75 25.16 13.00
C ASN A 56 -11.13 24.94 13.63
N PRO A 57 -12.26 25.19 12.94
CA PRO A 57 -13.55 24.94 13.53
C PRO A 57 -13.63 23.46 13.84
N VAL A 58 -13.69 23.12 15.12
CA VAL A 58 -14.04 21.76 15.56
C VAL A 58 -15.45 21.53 15.02
N LEU A 59 -15.56 20.79 13.91
CA LEU A 59 -16.85 20.39 13.38
C LEU A 59 -17.55 19.59 14.47
N ASN A 60 -18.72 20.07 14.90
CA ASN A 60 -19.54 19.38 15.89
C ASN A 60 -19.95 17.99 15.35
N GLU A 61 -20.01 16.97 16.20
CA GLU A 61 -20.32 15.57 15.88
C GLU A 61 -21.52 15.45 14.92
N THR A 62 -22.59 16.21 15.18
CA THR A 62 -23.79 16.24 14.34
C THR A 62 -23.52 16.61 12.88
N VAL A 63 -22.61 17.56 12.64
CA VAL A 63 -22.25 18.01 11.29
C VAL A 63 -21.43 16.93 10.58
N LEU A 64 -20.51 16.30 11.29
CA LEU A 64 -19.69 15.21 10.76
C LEU A 64 -20.54 13.98 10.41
N LEU A 65 -21.47 13.59 11.29
CA LEU A 65 -22.40 12.49 11.03
C LEU A 65 -23.30 12.79 9.83
N LYS A 66 -23.82 14.03 9.73
CA LYS A 66 -24.63 14.46 8.60
C LYS A 66 -23.83 14.39 7.30
N ASN A 67 -22.60 14.89 7.29
CA ASN A 67 -21.73 14.84 6.11
C ASN A 67 -21.42 13.39 5.72
N LEU A 68 -21.08 12.54 6.68
CA LEU A 68 -20.79 11.12 6.42
C LEU A 68 -22.02 10.39 5.85
N SER A 69 -23.23 10.72 6.33
CA SER A 69 -24.47 10.12 5.85
C SER A 69 -24.80 10.47 4.39
N LEU A 70 -24.31 11.60 3.86
CA LEU A 70 -24.51 11.98 2.46
C LEU A 70 -23.80 11.04 1.48
N HIS A 71 -22.76 10.33 1.94
CA HIS A 71 -22.02 9.38 1.12
C HIS A 71 -22.62 7.96 1.16
N VAL A 72 -23.60 7.71 2.02
CA VAL A 72 -24.32 6.44 2.10
C VAL A 72 -25.45 6.45 1.08
N ARG A 73 -25.42 5.54 0.10
CA ARG A 73 -26.45 5.41 -0.94
C ARG A 73 -27.77 4.95 -0.32
N THR A 74 -28.84 5.73 -0.52
CA THR A 74 -30.21 5.36 -0.15
C THR A 74 -31.05 4.98 -1.37
N LYS A 75 -32.21 4.34 -1.15
CA LYS A 75 -33.20 4.06 -2.22
C LYS A 75 -33.74 5.35 -2.86
N GLU A 76 -33.87 6.41 -2.08
CA GLU A 76 -34.30 7.73 -2.56
C GLU A 76 -33.25 8.36 -3.48
N ASP A 77 -31.96 8.14 -3.19
CA ASP A 77 -30.87 8.61 -4.04
C ASP A 77 -30.90 7.95 -5.41
N HIS A 78 -31.17 6.64 -5.48
CA HIS A 78 -31.29 5.94 -6.77
C HIS A 78 -32.42 6.51 -7.63
N LEU A 79 -33.58 6.80 -7.02
CA LEU A 79 -34.71 7.45 -7.72
C LEU A 79 -34.39 8.88 -8.14
N ALA A 80 -33.68 9.64 -7.29
CA ALA A 80 -33.29 11.01 -7.59
C ALA A 80 -32.23 11.09 -8.69
N VAL A 81 -31.26 10.17 -8.71
CA VAL A 81 -30.27 10.03 -9.78
C VAL A 81 -30.97 9.65 -11.10
N GLY A 82 -31.91 8.71 -11.07
CA GLY A 82 -32.71 8.36 -12.25
C GLY A 82 -33.50 9.55 -12.81
N ARG A 83 -34.14 10.35 -11.94
CA ARG A 83 -34.81 11.60 -12.33
C ARG A 83 -33.83 12.63 -12.90
N GLY A 84 -32.65 12.77 -12.29
CA GLY A 84 -31.59 13.66 -12.78
C GLY A 84 -31.14 13.27 -14.19
N ILE A 85 -30.88 11.98 -14.44
CA ILE A 85 -30.49 11.49 -15.77
C ILE A 85 -31.61 11.73 -16.79
N ALA A 86 -32.88 11.53 -16.42
CA ALA A 86 -34.01 11.85 -17.30
C ALA A 86 -34.10 13.36 -17.60
N ALA A 87 -33.83 14.22 -16.59
CA ALA A 87 -33.85 15.67 -16.74
C ALA A 87 -32.70 16.22 -17.61
N LEU A 88 -31.63 15.44 -17.83
CA LEU A 88 -30.59 15.78 -18.82
C LEU A 88 -31.14 15.80 -20.27
N ALA A 89 -32.29 15.15 -20.52
CA ALA A 89 -32.97 15.18 -21.82
C ALA A 89 -34.00 16.32 -21.94
N SER A 90 -34.11 17.21 -20.93
CA SER A 90 -35.05 18.34 -21.00
C SER A 90 -34.71 19.27 -22.16
N ASP A 91 -35.71 19.88 -22.79
CA ASP A 91 -35.53 20.94 -23.79
C ASP A 91 -35.13 22.30 -23.15
N ASN A 92 -35.28 22.43 -21.83
CA ASN A 92 -34.89 23.61 -21.08
C ASN A 92 -33.41 23.53 -20.65
N PHE A 93 -32.61 24.55 -20.98
CA PHE A 93 -31.19 24.59 -20.65
C PHE A 93 -30.93 24.66 -19.14
N GLU A 94 -31.70 25.48 -18.41
CA GLU A 94 -31.52 25.66 -16.96
C GLU A 94 -31.81 24.36 -16.19
N GLU A 95 -32.81 23.59 -16.63
CA GLU A 95 -33.14 22.30 -16.04
C GLU A 95 -32.01 21.27 -16.26
N ARG A 96 -31.37 21.27 -17.43
CA ARG A 96 -30.22 20.40 -17.70
C ARG A 96 -29.01 20.77 -16.85
N GLU A 97 -28.70 22.05 -16.70
CA GLU A 97 -27.59 22.51 -15.85
C GLU A 97 -27.84 22.17 -14.38
N MET A 98 -29.06 22.35 -13.88
CA MET A 98 -29.42 21.98 -12.51
C MET A 98 -29.37 20.46 -12.29
N ALA A 99 -29.79 19.67 -13.28
CA ALA A 99 -29.69 18.21 -13.23
C ALA A 99 -28.22 17.75 -13.22
N GLU A 100 -27.37 18.34 -14.07
CA GLU A 100 -25.93 18.08 -14.10
C GLU A 100 -25.27 18.40 -12.74
N ALA A 101 -25.52 19.59 -12.19
CA ALA A 101 -25.00 19.98 -10.88
C ALA A 101 -25.49 19.04 -9.75
N THR A 102 -26.75 18.60 -9.81
CA THR A 102 -27.33 17.66 -8.83
C THR A 102 -26.69 16.29 -8.93
N LEU A 103 -26.42 15.80 -10.15
CA LEU A 103 -25.77 14.50 -10.39
C LEU A 103 -24.30 14.52 -9.95
N VAL A 104 -23.57 15.60 -10.24
CA VAL A 104 -22.19 15.80 -9.79
C VAL A 104 -22.13 15.94 -8.26
N GLY A 105 -23.01 16.73 -7.65
CA GLY A 105 -23.06 16.91 -6.20
C GLY A 105 -23.45 15.66 -5.42
N ARG A 106 -24.07 14.67 -6.08
CA ARG A 106 -24.35 13.34 -5.50
C ARG A 106 -23.13 12.41 -5.56
N GLY A 107 -22.12 12.74 -6.33
CA GLY A 107 -20.82 12.10 -6.25
C GLY A 107 -20.87 10.60 -6.50
N ARG A 108 -20.24 9.84 -5.61
CA ARG A 108 -20.23 8.37 -5.64
C ARG A 108 -21.61 7.74 -5.77
N ALA A 109 -22.66 8.33 -5.20
CA ALA A 109 -24.01 7.77 -5.25
C ALA A 109 -24.59 7.74 -6.68
N ALA A 110 -24.13 8.61 -7.56
CA ALA A 110 -24.60 8.69 -8.95
C ALA A 110 -23.79 7.82 -9.93
N LEU A 111 -22.59 7.35 -9.55
CA LEU A 111 -21.63 6.73 -10.46
C LEU A 111 -22.18 5.55 -11.26
N VAL A 112 -22.75 4.53 -10.62
CA VAL A 112 -23.21 3.31 -11.31
C VAL A 112 -24.30 3.65 -12.33
N SER A 113 -25.25 4.49 -11.94
CA SER A 113 -26.33 4.93 -12.82
C SER A 113 -25.83 5.79 -13.97
N LEU A 114 -24.86 6.68 -13.72
CA LEU A 114 -24.20 7.48 -14.76
C LEU A 114 -23.39 6.58 -15.72
N GLN A 115 -22.63 5.62 -15.19
CA GLN A 115 -21.87 4.65 -16.00
C GLN A 115 -22.79 3.86 -16.93
N ASN A 116 -23.94 3.38 -16.42
CA ASN A 116 -24.95 2.70 -17.22
C ASN A 116 -25.58 3.64 -18.27
N ALA A 117 -25.78 4.92 -17.93
CA ALA A 117 -26.33 5.92 -18.82
C ALA A 117 -25.34 6.46 -19.87
N ARG A 118 -24.07 6.02 -19.88
CA ARG A 118 -23.09 6.41 -20.93
C ARG A 118 -23.53 5.97 -22.32
N ALA A 119 -24.26 4.86 -22.41
CA ALA A 119 -24.76 4.30 -23.65
C ALA A 119 -26.19 4.80 -23.99
N ASN A 120 -26.59 5.97 -23.47
CA ASN A 120 -27.92 6.52 -23.74
C ASN A 120 -28.09 6.78 -25.26
N PRO A 121 -29.25 6.42 -25.86
CA PRO A 121 -29.54 6.72 -27.27
C PRO A 121 -29.51 8.21 -27.63
N ASP A 122 -29.78 9.09 -26.66
CA ASP A 122 -29.67 10.54 -26.85
C ASP A 122 -28.20 10.99 -26.69
N PRO A 123 -27.57 11.54 -27.76
CA PRO A 123 -26.17 11.93 -27.74
C PRO A 123 -25.87 13.11 -26.80
N GLU A 124 -26.83 14.02 -26.57
CA GLU A 124 -26.63 15.15 -25.63
C GLU A 124 -26.68 14.66 -24.18
N VAL A 125 -27.58 13.72 -23.88
CA VAL A 125 -27.62 13.05 -22.56
C VAL A 125 -26.32 12.29 -22.32
N ALA A 126 -25.86 11.48 -23.29
CA ALA A 126 -24.61 10.73 -23.17
C ALA A 126 -23.40 11.65 -22.93
N LYS A 127 -23.32 12.78 -23.65
CA LYS A 127 -22.28 13.80 -23.47
C LYS A 127 -22.29 14.42 -22.08
N ARG A 128 -23.47 14.81 -21.56
CA ARG A 128 -23.60 15.39 -20.21
C ARG A 128 -23.33 14.39 -19.12
N VAL A 129 -23.71 13.12 -19.31
CA VAL A 129 -23.34 12.02 -18.41
C VAL A 129 -21.82 11.86 -18.33
N LEU A 130 -21.10 11.90 -19.45
CA LEU A 130 -19.63 11.86 -19.45
C LEU A 130 -19.04 13.06 -18.70
N ARG A 131 -19.58 14.26 -18.93
CA ARG A 131 -19.16 15.47 -18.21
C ARG A 131 -19.41 15.39 -16.71
N CYS A 132 -20.54 14.80 -16.28
CA CYS A 132 -20.79 14.51 -14.87
C CYS A 132 -19.72 13.57 -14.29
N LEU A 133 -19.40 12.49 -15.02
CA LEU A 133 -18.40 11.51 -14.60
C LEU A 133 -16.99 12.11 -14.48
N GLU A 134 -16.63 13.06 -15.35
CA GLU A 134 -15.36 13.80 -15.29
C GLU A 134 -15.27 14.76 -14.11
N GLN A 135 -16.41 15.32 -13.67
CA GLN A 135 -16.48 16.27 -12.56
C GLN A 135 -16.61 15.62 -11.17
N ILE A 136 -16.99 14.34 -11.12
CA ILE A 136 -17.06 13.59 -9.85
C ILE A 136 -15.63 13.26 -9.38
N ASP A 137 -15.19 13.95 -8.33
CA ASP A 137 -13.86 13.77 -7.72
C ASP A 137 -13.92 12.75 -6.57
N LEU A 138 -13.71 11.48 -6.92
CA LEU A 138 -13.74 10.36 -5.97
C LEU A 138 -12.59 10.39 -4.96
N GLU A 139 -11.48 11.04 -5.30
CA GLU A 139 -10.36 11.17 -4.38
C GLU A 139 -10.69 12.18 -3.31
N LYS A 140 -11.23 13.34 -3.69
CA LYS A 140 -11.72 14.33 -2.74
C LYS A 140 -12.79 13.75 -1.82
N GLU A 141 -13.79 13.05 -2.36
CA GLU A 141 -14.82 12.38 -1.55
C GLU A 141 -14.22 11.35 -0.59
N ARG A 142 -13.26 10.53 -1.04
CA ARG A 142 -12.57 9.57 -0.16
C ARG A 142 -11.83 10.29 0.98
N HIS A 143 -11.12 11.38 0.68
CA HIS A 143 -10.43 12.17 1.72
C HIS A 143 -11.42 12.79 2.72
N GLU A 144 -12.57 13.28 2.24
CA GLU A 144 -13.64 13.82 3.08
C GLU A 144 -14.22 12.75 4.01
N ILE A 145 -14.54 11.56 3.47
CA ILE A 145 -15.04 10.41 4.24
C ILE A 145 -14.01 9.99 5.31
N LEU A 146 -12.75 9.74 4.93
CA LEU A 146 -11.73 9.27 5.88
C LEU A 146 -11.39 10.32 6.94
N SER A 147 -11.37 11.61 6.57
CA SER A 147 -11.19 12.71 7.51
C SER A 147 -12.35 12.80 8.51
N ALA A 148 -13.59 12.71 8.03
CA ALA A 148 -14.78 12.71 8.89
C ALA A 148 -14.76 11.51 9.84
N ILE A 149 -14.41 10.32 9.36
CA ILE A 149 -14.26 9.11 10.18
C ILE A 149 -13.20 9.31 11.26
N LYS A 150 -12.02 9.83 10.91
CA LYS A 150 -10.94 10.09 11.88
C LYS A 150 -11.37 11.08 12.96
N GLN A 151 -12.11 12.13 12.60
CA GLN A 151 -12.65 13.10 13.55
C GLN A 151 -13.73 12.49 14.44
N LEU A 152 -14.70 11.76 13.87
CA LEU A 152 -15.76 11.06 14.63
C LEU A 152 -15.19 10.03 15.60
N LYS A 153 -14.09 9.36 15.22
CA LYS A 153 -13.34 8.46 16.12
C LYS A 153 -12.75 9.23 17.30
N SER A 154 -12.13 10.39 17.05
CA SER A 154 -11.58 11.22 18.14
C SER A 154 -12.65 11.74 19.10
N LEU A 155 -13.89 11.86 18.63
CA LEU A 155 -15.06 12.23 19.42
C LEU A 155 -15.74 11.03 20.11
N ASN A 156 -15.24 9.79 19.92
CA ASN A 156 -15.85 8.55 20.40
C ASN A 156 -17.34 8.40 19.99
N SER A 157 -17.68 8.83 18.78
CA SER A 157 -19.06 8.79 18.29
C SER A 157 -19.56 7.35 18.11
N LYS A 158 -20.53 6.92 18.91
CA LYS A 158 -21.20 5.61 18.76
C LYS A 158 -22.08 5.54 17.51
N GLN A 159 -22.55 6.70 17.03
CA GLN A 159 -23.43 6.82 15.85
C GLN A 159 -22.67 6.71 14.52
N ALA A 160 -21.35 6.90 14.53
CA ALA A 160 -20.52 6.79 13.34
C ALA A 160 -20.36 5.34 12.86
N TRP A 161 -20.25 4.39 13.80
CA TRP A 161 -20.02 2.97 13.51
C TRP A 161 -20.96 2.37 12.44
N PRO A 162 -22.30 2.49 12.54
CA PRO A 162 -23.20 1.94 11.53
C PRO A 162 -23.06 2.60 10.15
N LEU A 163 -22.71 3.90 10.11
CA LEU A 163 -22.52 4.64 8.85
C LEU A 163 -21.25 4.18 8.12
N VAL A 164 -20.13 4.03 8.85
CA VAL A 164 -18.87 3.54 8.28
C VAL A 164 -19.02 2.13 7.71
N LEU A 165 -19.76 1.29 8.43
CA LEU A 165 -20.03 -0.07 7.98
C LEU A 165 -20.95 -0.13 6.75
N GLU A 166 -21.93 0.75 6.65
CA GLU A 166 -22.77 0.86 5.45
C GLU A 166 -21.95 1.38 4.25
N LEU A 167 -21.03 2.33 4.47
CA LEU A 167 -20.06 2.74 3.45
C LEU A 167 -19.16 1.58 3.00
N ALA A 168 -18.68 0.76 3.94
CA ALA A 168 -17.88 -0.42 3.63
C ALA A 168 -18.69 -1.43 2.80
N ALA A 169 -19.94 -1.72 3.18
CA ALA A 169 -20.83 -2.61 2.44
C ALA A 169 -21.08 -2.12 1.01
N GLN A 170 -21.14 -0.81 0.82
CA GLN A 170 -21.35 -0.16 -0.48
C GLN A 170 -20.06 0.11 -1.26
N ALA A 171 -18.88 -0.14 -0.70
CA ALA A 171 -17.62 0.07 -1.38
C ALA A 171 -17.45 -0.99 -2.49
N GLU A 172 -17.20 -0.54 -3.72
CA GLU A 172 -17.04 -1.42 -4.89
C GLU A 172 -15.63 -2.02 -4.96
N ARG A 173 -14.62 -1.27 -4.52
CA ARG A 173 -13.20 -1.71 -4.50
C ARG A 173 -12.88 -2.45 -3.21
N SER A 174 -12.18 -3.58 -3.31
CA SER A 174 -11.74 -4.38 -2.17
C SER A 174 -10.85 -3.59 -1.20
N ALA A 175 -9.86 -2.84 -1.69
CA ALA A 175 -8.94 -2.06 -0.85
C ALA A 175 -9.64 -0.97 -0.02
N GLU A 176 -10.61 -0.27 -0.61
CA GLU A 176 -11.39 0.75 0.08
C GLU A 176 -12.37 0.15 1.08
N ARG A 177 -13.00 -0.97 0.72
CA ARG A 177 -13.81 -1.77 1.63
C ARG A 177 -12.98 -2.15 2.86
N ASP A 178 -11.76 -2.65 2.65
CA ASP A 178 -10.85 -3.05 3.72
C ASP A 178 -10.47 -1.87 4.63
N GLU A 179 -10.16 -0.71 4.05
CA GLU A 179 -9.86 0.52 4.79
C GLU A 179 -11.04 0.99 5.66
N LEU A 180 -12.26 0.96 5.12
CA LEU A 180 -13.47 1.33 5.86
C LEU A 180 -13.82 0.31 6.95
N ILE A 181 -13.53 -0.98 6.73
CA ILE A 181 -13.69 -2.02 7.74
C ILE A 181 -12.74 -1.79 8.90
N GLU A 182 -11.44 -1.62 8.62
CA GLU A 182 -10.44 -1.33 9.66
C GLU A 182 -10.78 -0.05 10.42
N ALA A 183 -11.28 0.97 9.72
CA ALA A 183 -11.76 2.19 10.35
C ALA A 183 -12.97 1.93 11.26
N ALA A 184 -13.95 1.12 10.83
CA ALA A 184 -15.11 0.75 11.64
C ALA A 184 -14.73 -0.08 12.88
N LEU A 185 -13.77 -1.00 12.75
CA LEU A 185 -13.25 -1.81 13.86
C LEU A 185 -12.60 -0.95 14.96
N ALA A 186 -12.22 0.27 14.64
CA ALA A 186 -11.60 1.20 15.57
C ALA A 186 -12.60 2.04 16.39
N PHE A 187 -13.91 1.88 16.18
CA PHE A 187 -14.97 2.49 17.00
C PHE A 187 -15.51 1.49 18.03
N GLU A 188 -16.13 2.01 19.09
CA GLU A 188 -16.92 1.18 19.99
C GLU A 188 -18.21 0.73 19.26
N PRO A 189 -18.41 -0.57 19.03
CA PRO A 189 -19.51 -1.04 18.21
C PRO A 189 -20.86 -0.97 18.93
N THR A 190 -21.93 -0.71 18.17
CA THR A 190 -23.31 -0.74 18.68
C THR A 190 -23.98 -2.03 18.21
N GLU A 191 -24.29 -2.95 19.12
CA GLU A 191 -24.84 -4.29 18.81
C GLU A 191 -24.12 -5.04 17.66
N PRO A 192 -22.79 -5.20 17.73
CA PRO A 192 -21.97 -5.68 16.61
C PRO A 192 -22.38 -7.06 16.07
N LEU A 193 -22.82 -7.96 16.94
CA LEU A 193 -23.23 -9.31 16.57
C LEU A 193 -24.54 -9.34 15.80
N ALA A 194 -25.51 -8.50 16.16
CA ALA A 194 -26.78 -8.39 15.45
C ALA A 194 -26.55 -7.89 14.02
N TRP A 195 -25.67 -6.91 13.87
CA TRP A 195 -25.31 -6.34 12.58
C TRP A 195 -24.57 -7.34 11.68
N ALA A 196 -23.55 -8.03 12.21
CA ALA A 196 -22.84 -9.06 11.47
C ALA A 196 -23.79 -10.21 11.06
N THR A 197 -24.75 -10.58 11.91
CA THR A 197 -25.77 -11.59 11.58
C THR A 197 -26.70 -11.14 10.45
N ARG A 198 -27.13 -9.87 10.45
CA ARG A 198 -27.91 -9.28 9.36
C ARG A 198 -27.14 -9.35 8.03
N LEU A 199 -25.87 -8.96 8.03
CA LEU A 199 -25.03 -9.01 6.84
C LEU A 199 -24.76 -10.41 6.34
N ALA A 200 -24.55 -11.38 7.22
CA ALA A 200 -24.33 -12.77 6.85
C ALA A 200 -25.53 -13.36 6.09
N SER A 201 -26.72 -12.77 6.25
CA SER A 201 -27.96 -13.15 5.56
C SER A 201 -28.21 -12.34 4.28
N SER A 202 -27.29 -11.45 3.87
CA SER A 202 -27.43 -10.63 2.67
C SER A 202 -27.22 -11.45 1.39
N GLU A 203 -27.94 -11.10 0.33
CA GLU A 203 -27.73 -11.67 -1.01
C GLU A 203 -26.37 -11.28 -1.60
N ARG A 204 -25.79 -10.15 -1.15
CA ARG A 204 -24.51 -9.64 -1.66
C ARG A 204 -23.33 -10.38 -1.02
N VAL A 205 -22.43 -10.89 -1.86
CA VAL A 205 -21.19 -11.56 -1.43
C VAL A 205 -20.32 -10.62 -0.59
N SER A 206 -20.23 -9.33 -0.96
CA SER A 206 -19.45 -8.32 -0.23
C SER A 206 -19.92 -8.13 1.21
N ASP A 207 -21.23 -8.16 1.45
CA ASP A 207 -21.83 -8.02 2.78
C ASP A 207 -21.53 -9.26 3.63
N ARG A 208 -21.66 -10.45 3.05
CA ARG A 208 -21.34 -11.68 3.76
C ARG A 208 -19.85 -11.80 4.09
N LEU A 209 -18.95 -11.35 3.20
CA LEU A 209 -17.51 -11.24 3.49
C LEU A 209 -17.23 -10.25 4.64
N LEU A 210 -17.96 -9.13 4.68
CA LEU A 210 -17.89 -8.17 5.77
C LEU A 210 -18.39 -8.79 7.09
N ALA A 211 -19.48 -9.55 7.07
CA ALA A 211 -19.97 -10.29 8.23
C ALA A 211 -18.90 -11.24 8.80
N PHE A 212 -18.25 -12.02 7.92
CA PHE A 212 -17.15 -12.91 8.32
C PHE A 212 -16.02 -12.14 9.01
N ARG A 213 -15.59 -10.99 8.45
CA ARG A 213 -14.51 -10.18 9.01
C ARG A 213 -14.87 -9.60 10.38
N LEU A 214 -16.09 -9.08 10.54
CA LEU A 214 -16.59 -8.60 11.82
C LEU A 214 -16.69 -9.72 12.85
N TRP A 215 -17.24 -10.88 12.49
CA TRP A 215 -17.22 -12.02 13.40
C TRP A 215 -15.78 -12.40 13.78
N ARG A 216 -14.83 -12.37 12.86
CA ARG A 216 -13.43 -12.70 13.18
C ARG A 216 -12.82 -11.74 14.22
N SER A 217 -13.17 -10.46 14.20
CA SER A 217 -12.67 -9.47 15.17
C SER A 217 -13.41 -9.54 16.51
N LEU A 218 -14.72 -9.78 16.49
CA LEU A 218 -15.57 -9.86 17.67
C LEU A 218 -15.42 -11.18 18.44
N ASN A 219 -14.81 -12.20 17.81
CA ASN A 219 -14.64 -13.54 18.37
C ASN A 219 -15.94 -14.14 18.96
N PRO A 220 -17.04 -14.24 18.19
CA PRO A 220 -18.23 -14.96 18.62
C PRO A 220 -17.94 -16.47 18.72
N GLU A 221 -18.96 -17.22 19.10
CA GLU A 221 -18.91 -18.68 19.07
C GLU A 221 -18.45 -19.18 17.69
N HIS A 222 -17.46 -20.09 17.70
CA HIS A 222 -16.88 -20.66 16.48
C HIS A 222 -17.94 -21.26 15.54
N GLN A 223 -19.04 -21.79 16.10
CA GLN A 223 -20.15 -22.35 15.34
C GLN A 223 -20.85 -21.33 14.44
N GLN A 224 -20.90 -20.06 14.85
CA GLN A 224 -21.50 -18.99 14.06
C GLN A 224 -20.70 -18.73 12.78
N ILE A 225 -19.36 -18.64 12.88
CA ILE A 225 -18.47 -18.48 11.72
C ILE A 225 -18.48 -19.75 10.86
N ALA A 226 -18.42 -20.93 11.49
CA ALA A 226 -18.40 -22.20 10.77
C ALA A 226 -19.68 -22.48 9.96
N GLY A 227 -20.81 -21.84 10.30
CA GLY A 227 -22.04 -21.89 9.50
C GLY A 227 -21.84 -21.39 8.06
N MET A 228 -20.91 -20.45 7.85
CA MET A 228 -20.58 -19.91 6.52
C MET A 228 -19.78 -20.87 5.64
N LEU A 229 -19.36 -22.04 6.14
CA LEU A 229 -18.77 -23.08 5.30
C LEU A 229 -19.75 -23.62 4.25
N LEU A 230 -21.06 -23.39 4.47
CA LEU A 230 -22.14 -23.76 3.58
C LEU A 230 -22.60 -22.60 2.66
N ASP A 231 -21.89 -21.47 2.65
CA ASP A 231 -22.25 -20.33 1.80
C ASP A 231 -22.30 -20.75 0.33
N PRO A 232 -23.29 -20.29 -0.47
CA PRO A 232 -23.36 -20.60 -1.90
C PRO A 232 -22.15 -20.08 -2.68
N ASP A 233 -21.49 -19.02 -2.21
CA ASP A 233 -20.34 -18.42 -2.86
C ASP A 233 -19.01 -19.13 -2.54
N ARG A 234 -18.17 -19.33 -3.56
CA ARG A 234 -16.91 -20.08 -3.45
C ARG A 234 -15.82 -19.31 -2.70
N GLU A 235 -15.76 -18.00 -2.87
CA GLU A 235 -14.77 -17.13 -2.22
C GLU A 235 -15.02 -17.09 -0.71
N ILE A 236 -16.28 -16.96 -0.30
CA ILE A 236 -16.68 -17.02 1.12
C ILE A 236 -16.30 -18.38 1.72
N ARG A 237 -16.62 -19.48 1.03
CA ARG A 237 -16.24 -20.82 1.48
C ARG A 237 -14.73 -20.96 1.66
N LEU A 238 -13.91 -20.38 0.78
CA LEU A 238 -12.44 -20.42 0.89
C LEU A 238 -11.94 -19.67 2.14
N VAL A 239 -12.33 -18.41 2.32
CA VAL A 239 -11.83 -17.57 3.43
C VAL A 239 -12.31 -18.09 4.78
N VAL A 240 -13.55 -18.57 4.86
CA VAL A 240 -14.10 -19.20 6.08
C VAL A 240 -13.38 -20.51 6.34
N SER A 241 -13.15 -21.34 5.33
CA SER A 241 -12.44 -22.61 5.49
C SER A 241 -11.02 -22.41 6.01
N ARG A 242 -10.26 -21.42 5.50
CA ARG A 242 -8.91 -21.11 6.00
C ARG A 242 -8.93 -20.75 7.49
N HIS A 243 -9.90 -19.95 7.90
CA HIS A 243 -10.08 -19.58 9.30
C HIS A 243 -10.53 -20.75 10.19
N CYS A 244 -11.52 -21.53 9.76
CA CYS A 244 -11.97 -22.69 10.51
C CYS A 244 -10.88 -23.77 10.59
N THR A 245 -10.03 -23.88 9.58
CA THR A 245 -8.86 -24.75 9.55
C THR A 245 -7.84 -24.34 10.62
N SER A 246 -7.55 -23.04 10.81
CA SER A 246 -6.66 -22.59 11.90
C SER A 246 -7.22 -22.87 13.30
N ARG A 247 -8.54 -23.04 13.41
CA ARG A 247 -9.25 -23.50 14.62
C ARG A 247 -9.43 -25.02 14.70
N LYS A 248 -8.77 -25.77 13.82
CA LYS A 248 -8.78 -27.24 13.77
C LYS A 248 -10.15 -27.86 13.51
N ASP A 249 -11.01 -27.14 12.78
CA ASP A 249 -12.34 -27.62 12.40
C ASP A 249 -12.28 -28.52 11.16
N VAL A 250 -12.57 -29.81 11.34
CA VAL A 250 -12.55 -30.81 10.26
C VAL A 250 -13.57 -30.51 9.16
N ARG A 251 -14.68 -29.82 9.46
CA ARG A 251 -15.67 -29.43 8.44
C ARG A 251 -15.06 -28.53 7.37
N ALA A 252 -14.09 -27.70 7.76
CA ALA A 252 -13.34 -26.86 6.83
C ALA A 252 -12.56 -27.68 5.81
N LEU A 253 -12.00 -28.82 6.19
CA LEU A 253 -11.29 -29.72 5.27
C LEU A 253 -12.23 -30.32 4.22
N THR A 254 -13.47 -30.62 4.62
CA THR A 254 -14.50 -31.10 3.70
C THR A 254 -14.88 -30.02 2.68
N CYS A 255 -15.05 -28.78 3.16
CA CYS A 255 -15.34 -27.64 2.30
C CYS A 255 -14.19 -27.34 1.33
N LEU A 256 -12.94 -27.30 1.80
CA LEU A 256 -11.74 -27.13 0.98
C LEU A 256 -11.65 -28.21 -0.11
N ALA A 257 -11.91 -29.48 0.23
CA ALA A 257 -11.84 -30.55 -0.76
C ALA A 257 -12.86 -30.35 -1.89
N GLY A 258 -14.06 -29.86 -1.58
CA GLY A 258 -15.06 -29.50 -2.59
C GLY A 258 -14.66 -28.29 -3.45
N LEU A 259 -13.83 -27.39 -2.92
CA LEU A 259 -13.33 -26.25 -3.70
C LEU A 259 -12.25 -26.63 -4.73
N THR A 260 -11.62 -27.81 -4.57
CA THR A 260 -10.53 -28.29 -5.45
C THR A 260 -10.99 -28.92 -6.78
N GLU A 261 -12.30 -28.99 -7.03
CA GLU A 261 -12.85 -29.66 -8.23
C GLU A 261 -12.70 -28.86 -9.52
N SER A 262 -12.48 -27.55 -9.43
CA SER A 262 -12.32 -26.68 -10.60
C SER A 262 -10.88 -26.72 -11.10
N ILE A 263 -10.70 -26.90 -12.41
CA ILE A 263 -9.40 -26.88 -13.07
C ILE A 263 -9.02 -25.42 -13.37
N ASN A 264 -7.76 -25.03 -13.08
CA ASN A 264 -7.19 -23.69 -13.35
C ASN A 264 -7.93 -22.52 -12.69
N ASP A 265 -8.29 -22.65 -11.42
CA ASP A 265 -8.95 -21.60 -10.63
C ASP A 265 -8.13 -21.32 -9.37
N ILE A 266 -7.84 -20.04 -9.10
CA ILE A 266 -7.07 -19.57 -7.93
C ILE A 266 -7.67 -20.13 -6.64
N ILE A 267 -9.01 -20.20 -6.54
CA ILE A 267 -9.70 -20.75 -5.36
C ILE A 267 -9.38 -22.24 -5.17
N SER A 268 -9.31 -22.99 -6.27
CA SER A 268 -8.98 -24.41 -6.28
C SER A 268 -7.54 -24.65 -5.83
N ASP A 269 -6.61 -23.83 -6.33
CA ASP A 269 -5.19 -23.90 -5.97
C ASP A 269 -4.96 -23.58 -4.48
N GLU A 270 -5.58 -22.51 -3.97
CA GLU A 270 -5.50 -22.15 -2.54
C GLU A 270 -6.13 -23.21 -1.63
N ALA A 271 -7.27 -23.78 -2.04
CA ALA A 271 -7.91 -24.84 -1.28
C ALA A 271 -7.06 -26.12 -1.25
N ASN A 272 -6.49 -26.50 -2.40
CA ASN A 272 -5.58 -27.63 -2.53
C ASN A 272 -4.34 -27.42 -1.65
N GLU A 273 -3.75 -26.23 -1.63
CA GLU A 273 -2.61 -25.90 -0.80
C GLU A 273 -2.89 -26.03 0.71
N CYS A 274 -4.06 -25.54 1.17
CA CYS A 274 -4.44 -25.66 2.56
C CYS A 274 -4.50 -27.14 2.99
N LEU A 275 -5.05 -27.99 2.12
CA LEU A 275 -5.12 -29.45 2.32
C LEU A 275 -3.76 -30.13 2.24
N MET A 276 -2.88 -29.73 1.31
CA MET A 276 -1.48 -30.17 1.25
C MET A 276 -0.76 -29.85 2.56
N THR A 277 -0.99 -28.66 3.11
CA THR A 277 -0.32 -28.18 4.32
C THR A 277 -0.67 -29.04 5.51
N VAL A 278 -1.95 -29.32 5.75
CA VAL A 278 -2.40 -30.14 6.88
C VAL A 278 -2.03 -31.61 6.72
N SER A 279 -2.09 -32.15 5.50
CA SER A 279 -1.87 -33.57 5.22
C SER A 279 -0.41 -33.91 5.00
N GLY A 280 0.42 -32.95 4.58
CA GLY A 280 1.81 -33.16 4.18
C GLY A 280 1.95 -34.06 2.96
N GLN A 281 0.89 -34.21 2.18
CA GLN A 281 0.74 -35.20 1.12
C GLN A 281 0.10 -34.58 -0.10
N ALA A 282 0.24 -35.24 -1.26
CA ALA A 282 -0.33 -34.81 -2.53
C ALA A 282 -1.70 -35.46 -2.80
N SER A 283 -2.64 -34.70 -3.37
CA SER A 283 -4.00 -35.17 -3.69
C SER A 283 -3.99 -36.35 -4.67
N GLN A 284 -3.01 -36.40 -5.58
CA GLN A 284 -2.85 -37.45 -6.59
C GLN A 284 -2.60 -38.85 -5.98
N ARG A 285 -2.23 -38.93 -4.69
CA ARG A 285 -2.05 -40.20 -3.98
C ARG A 285 -3.38 -40.93 -3.71
N TYR A 286 -4.50 -40.21 -3.80
CA TYR A 286 -5.82 -40.71 -3.43
C TYR A 286 -6.74 -40.79 -4.66
N PRO A 287 -7.39 -41.94 -4.89
CA PRO A 287 -8.47 -42.03 -5.88
C PRO A 287 -9.57 -41.01 -5.56
N GLY A 288 -9.90 -40.15 -6.53
CA GLY A 288 -10.85 -39.05 -6.30
C GLY A 288 -10.25 -37.83 -5.55
N GLY A 289 -8.92 -37.71 -5.49
CA GLY A 289 -8.23 -36.55 -4.94
C GLY A 289 -8.46 -36.36 -3.44
N TRP A 290 -8.66 -35.11 -3.01
CA TRP A 290 -8.89 -34.79 -1.60
C TRP A 290 -10.16 -35.39 -1.00
N ARG A 291 -11.18 -35.68 -1.81
CA ARG A 291 -12.35 -36.46 -1.37
C ARG A 291 -11.96 -37.89 -1.01
N GLY A 292 -11.05 -38.49 -1.78
CA GLY A 292 -10.45 -39.79 -1.46
C GLY A 292 -9.63 -39.76 -0.18
N TRP A 293 -8.86 -38.69 0.05
CA TRP A 293 -8.13 -38.48 1.30
C TRP A 293 -9.06 -38.36 2.52
N LEU A 294 -10.18 -37.64 2.40
CA LEU A 294 -11.22 -37.57 3.42
C LEU A 294 -11.82 -38.95 3.71
N ALA A 295 -12.19 -39.70 2.66
CA ALA A 295 -12.75 -41.04 2.78
C ALA A 295 -11.78 -42.05 3.40
N ALA A 296 -10.46 -41.86 3.23
CA ALA A 296 -9.41 -42.67 3.82
C ALA A 296 -9.15 -42.36 5.31
N GLY A 297 -9.93 -41.47 5.93
CA GLY A 297 -9.81 -41.16 7.36
C GLY A 297 -8.73 -40.13 7.69
N LEU A 298 -8.46 -39.18 6.78
CA LEU A 298 -7.52 -38.06 6.99
C LEU A 298 -6.07 -38.50 7.32
N PRO A 299 -5.50 -39.48 6.60
CA PRO A 299 -4.15 -39.98 6.90
C PRO A 299 -3.10 -38.87 6.79
N GLY A 300 -2.21 -38.78 7.79
CA GLY A 300 -1.15 -37.77 7.84
C GLY A 300 -1.62 -36.37 8.24
N LEU A 301 -2.88 -36.20 8.63
CA LEU A 301 -3.40 -34.95 9.18
C LEU A 301 -2.60 -34.52 10.41
N ASP A 302 -2.01 -33.34 10.32
CA ASP A 302 -1.21 -32.75 11.36
C ASP A 302 -1.52 -31.25 11.45
N TRP A 303 -2.34 -30.90 12.44
CA TRP A 303 -2.73 -29.52 12.71
C TRP A 303 -1.55 -28.63 13.10
N SER A 304 -0.42 -29.19 13.56
CA SER A 304 0.78 -28.39 13.88
C SER A 304 1.41 -27.75 12.64
N ARG A 305 1.06 -28.24 11.44
CA ARG A 305 1.46 -27.65 10.16
C ARG A 305 0.71 -26.37 9.83
N LEU A 306 -0.43 -26.13 10.47
CA LEU A 306 -1.23 -24.90 10.34
C LEU A 306 -0.91 -23.84 11.39
N SER A 307 -0.05 -24.16 12.35
CA SER A 307 0.38 -23.19 13.33
C SER A 307 0.80 -21.90 12.61
N PRO A 308 0.66 -20.72 13.26
CA PRO A 308 1.17 -19.44 12.74
C PRO A 308 2.62 -19.53 12.24
N LEU A 309 3.35 -20.55 12.68
CA LEU A 309 4.57 -21.15 12.15
C LEU A 309 4.67 -21.41 10.62
N CYS A 310 3.66 -21.15 9.78
CA CYS A 310 3.86 -20.98 8.33
C CYS A 310 4.20 -19.53 7.91
N GLN A 311 3.98 -18.60 8.83
CA GLN A 311 4.47 -17.22 8.90
C GLN A 311 5.47 -17.04 10.07
N ASP A 312 6.09 -18.11 10.61
CA ASP A 312 7.03 -17.90 11.73
C ASP A 312 7.94 -19.08 12.07
N ARG A 313 8.29 -19.94 11.09
CA ARG A 313 9.24 -21.05 11.36
C ARG A 313 10.70 -20.60 11.37
N GLY A 314 10.97 -19.32 11.59
CA GLY A 314 12.31 -18.78 11.46
C GLY A 314 13.00 -19.09 10.13
N PHE A 315 12.20 -19.23 9.06
CA PHE A 315 12.73 -19.35 7.72
C PHE A 315 12.87 -17.95 7.11
N ALA A 316 14.09 -17.51 6.82
CA ALA A 316 14.31 -16.33 6.00
C ALA A 316 14.09 -16.69 4.52
N LEU A 317 13.21 -15.99 3.80
CA LEU A 317 13.19 -16.00 2.33
C LEU A 317 14.36 -15.15 1.85
N ILE A 318 15.24 -15.74 1.06
CA ILE A 318 16.47 -15.12 0.58
C ILE A 318 16.53 -15.19 -0.93
N VAL A 319 16.90 -14.06 -1.52
CA VAL A 319 17.33 -13.97 -2.91
C VAL A 319 18.85 -14.03 -2.93
N LEU A 320 19.40 -15.06 -3.57
CA LEU A 320 20.83 -15.17 -3.84
C LEU A 320 21.07 -14.78 -5.29
N PHE A 321 21.89 -13.75 -5.48
CA PHE A 321 22.21 -13.19 -6.78
C PHE A 321 22.93 -14.20 -7.69
N ASP A 322 23.76 -15.04 -7.07
CA ASP A 322 24.56 -16.07 -7.74
C ASP A 322 24.77 -17.30 -6.84
N GLY A 323 25.40 -18.32 -7.43
CA GLY A 323 25.72 -19.59 -6.80
C GLY A 323 26.16 -20.62 -7.84
N GLU A 324 26.56 -21.80 -7.39
CA GLU A 324 26.98 -22.92 -8.26
C GLU A 324 25.93 -23.30 -9.32
N GLU A 325 24.65 -23.14 -9.00
CA GLU A 325 23.51 -23.42 -9.87
C GLU A 325 22.84 -22.14 -10.43
N GLY A 326 23.57 -21.03 -10.44
CA GLY A 326 23.03 -19.70 -10.75
C GLY A 326 22.34 -19.03 -9.56
N GLY A 327 21.66 -17.91 -9.83
CA GLY A 327 20.87 -17.20 -8.84
C GLY A 327 19.65 -17.99 -8.41
N ARG A 328 19.18 -17.78 -7.19
CA ARG A 328 18.04 -18.53 -6.63
C ARG A 328 17.22 -17.75 -5.63
N VAL A 329 15.96 -18.11 -5.50
CA VAL A 329 15.11 -17.76 -4.35
C VAL A 329 14.98 -19.00 -3.48
N THR A 330 15.32 -18.87 -2.20
CA THR A 330 15.43 -19.99 -1.27
C THR A 330 14.94 -19.59 0.11
N ARG A 331 14.50 -20.57 0.91
CA ARG A 331 14.15 -20.39 2.32
C ARG A 331 15.22 -21.01 3.20
N ILE A 332 15.68 -20.29 4.21
CA ILE A 332 16.67 -20.78 5.18
C ILE A 332 16.05 -20.89 6.55
N GLY A 333 15.96 -22.11 7.09
CA GLY A 333 15.38 -22.36 8.41
C GLY A 333 16.26 -21.92 9.59
N PRO A 334 15.76 -22.05 10.83
CA PRO A 334 16.45 -21.63 12.05
C PRO A 334 17.82 -22.30 12.21
N GLU A 335 17.94 -23.55 11.75
CA GLU A 335 19.16 -24.36 11.77
C GLU A 335 20.05 -24.15 10.54
N GLY A 336 19.76 -23.14 9.70
CA GLY A 336 20.50 -22.89 8.46
C GLY A 336 20.15 -23.84 7.32
N VAL A 337 19.07 -24.63 7.44
CA VAL A 337 18.64 -25.56 6.39
C VAL A 337 18.08 -24.78 5.21
N ILE A 338 18.79 -24.84 4.09
CA ILE A 338 18.45 -24.17 2.83
C ILE A 338 17.51 -25.06 2.01
N VAL A 339 16.25 -24.64 1.86
CA VAL A 339 15.28 -25.22 0.94
C VAL A 339 15.19 -24.31 -0.28
N ALA A 340 15.68 -24.77 -1.42
CA ALA A 340 15.66 -23.98 -2.64
C ALA A 340 14.33 -24.18 -3.38
N ASP A 341 13.63 -23.08 -3.65
CA ASP A 341 12.30 -23.10 -4.29
C ASP A 341 12.39 -22.76 -5.78
N VAL A 342 13.24 -21.78 -6.15
CA VAL A 342 13.45 -21.38 -7.55
C VAL A 342 14.94 -21.23 -7.83
N ARG A 343 15.45 -21.87 -8.89
CA ARG A 343 16.88 -21.92 -9.25
C ARG A 343 17.11 -21.47 -10.69
N GLY A 344 18.38 -21.28 -11.06
CA GLY A 344 18.77 -20.92 -12.43
C GLY A 344 18.36 -19.50 -12.84
N LEU A 345 18.10 -18.62 -11.87
CA LEU A 345 17.77 -17.22 -12.12
C LEU A 345 19.04 -16.45 -12.51
N LEU A 346 18.91 -15.46 -13.40
CA LEU A 346 20.05 -14.67 -13.84
C LEU A 346 20.08 -13.32 -13.11
N GLY A 347 20.88 -13.27 -12.04
CA GLY A 347 21.03 -12.09 -11.19
C GLY A 347 19.72 -11.62 -10.56
N PRO A 348 18.97 -12.47 -9.83
CA PRO A 348 17.78 -12.03 -9.13
C PRO A 348 18.18 -11.04 -8.04
N ASN A 349 17.48 -9.90 -7.98
CA ASN A 349 17.74 -8.84 -7.03
C ASN A 349 16.65 -8.72 -5.97
N ASP A 350 15.39 -8.91 -6.36
CA ASP A 350 14.24 -8.70 -5.48
C ASP A 350 13.21 -9.80 -5.68
N VAL A 351 12.45 -10.07 -4.62
CA VAL A 351 11.29 -10.95 -4.64
C VAL A 351 10.19 -10.37 -3.78
N GLU A 352 8.98 -10.34 -4.33
CA GLU A 352 7.75 -10.10 -3.59
C GLU A 352 6.92 -11.38 -3.58
N VAL A 353 6.45 -11.77 -2.39
CA VAL A 353 5.48 -12.86 -2.25
C VAL A 353 4.08 -12.27 -2.44
N LEU A 354 3.41 -12.66 -3.52
CA LEU A 354 2.07 -12.20 -3.88
C LEU A 354 0.99 -12.97 -3.12
N PRO A 355 -0.26 -12.46 -3.07
CA PRO A 355 -1.42 -13.25 -2.64
C PRO A 355 -1.49 -14.60 -3.37
N GLY A 356 -1.79 -15.68 -2.64
CA GLY A 356 -1.69 -17.06 -3.13
C GLY A 356 -0.27 -17.66 -3.04
N GLY A 357 0.73 -16.88 -2.62
CA GLY A 357 2.11 -17.32 -2.44
C GLY A 357 2.88 -17.53 -3.74
N ARG A 358 2.47 -16.84 -4.81
CA ARG A 358 3.28 -16.72 -6.03
C ARG A 358 4.45 -15.77 -5.80
N LEU A 359 5.50 -15.90 -6.59
CA LEU A 359 6.73 -15.12 -6.45
C LEU A 359 6.87 -14.16 -7.62
N LEU A 360 6.87 -12.85 -7.35
CA LEU A 360 7.25 -11.84 -8.32
C LEU A 360 8.75 -11.56 -8.17
N ILE A 361 9.54 -11.83 -9.20
CA ILE A 361 11.00 -11.82 -9.14
C ILE A 361 11.54 -10.82 -10.18
N ALA A 362 12.38 -9.89 -9.72
CA ALA A 362 13.17 -9.03 -10.60
C ALA A 362 14.53 -9.68 -10.92
N GLU A 363 14.71 -10.11 -12.17
CA GLU A 363 15.94 -10.76 -12.66
C GLU A 363 16.80 -9.75 -13.44
N ARG A 364 17.76 -9.11 -12.74
CA ARG A 364 18.59 -8.01 -13.25
C ARG A 364 19.34 -8.37 -14.51
N ASN A 365 20.00 -9.53 -14.52
CA ASN A 365 20.87 -9.94 -15.64
C ASN A 365 20.07 -10.60 -16.76
N ALA A 366 18.87 -11.14 -16.47
CA ALA A 366 17.96 -11.61 -17.52
C ALA A 366 17.20 -10.45 -18.21
N GLY A 367 17.19 -9.25 -17.64
CA GLY A 367 16.43 -8.12 -18.18
C GLY A 367 14.92 -8.36 -18.13
N LYS A 368 14.42 -9.00 -17.07
CA LYS A 368 12.99 -9.31 -16.96
C LYS A 368 12.47 -9.37 -15.53
N VAL A 369 11.16 -9.21 -15.41
CA VAL A 369 10.41 -9.51 -14.19
C VAL A 369 9.52 -10.72 -14.49
N THR A 370 9.51 -11.70 -13.59
CA THR A 370 8.67 -12.90 -13.72
C THR A 370 7.74 -13.06 -12.53
N GLU A 371 6.48 -13.42 -12.77
CA GLU A 371 5.60 -13.98 -11.75
C GLU A 371 5.66 -15.50 -11.88
N ARG A 372 5.93 -16.19 -10.78
CA ARG A 372 6.09 -17.64 -10.76
C ARG A 372 5.16 -18.29 -9.76
N ASP A 373 4.65 -19.47 -10.11
CA ASP A 373 3.97 -20.32 -9.14
C ASP A 373 4.97 -20.90 -8.11
N ARG A 374 4.46 -21.63 -7.12
CA ARG A 374 5.31 -22.24 -6.08
C ARG A 374 6.19 -23.39 -6.58
N ARG A 375 5.97 -23.87 -7.80
CA ARG A 375 6.82 -24.87 -8.46
C ARG A 375 7.94 -24.21 -9.27
N GLY A 376 7.95 -22.87 -9.33
CA GLY A 376 8.91 -22.08 -10.10
C GLY A 376 8.54 -21.89 -11.56
N ASN A 377 7.34 -22.32 -12.00
CA ASN A 377 6.86 -22.11 -13.36
C ASN A 377 6.49 -20.65 -13.55
N ILE A 378 6.87 -20.08 -14.69
CA ILE A 378 6.51 -18.71 -15.06
C ILE A 378 5.04 -18.67 -15.48
N VAL A 379 4.24 -17.86 -14.79
CA VAL A 379 2.82 -17.63 -15.10
C VAL A 379 2.59 -16.24 -15.70
N TRP A 380 3.54 -15.33 -15.54
CA TRP A 380 3.58 -14.04 -16.22
C TRP A 380 5.04 -13.59 -16.36
N GLU A 381 5.35 -12.91 -17.46
CA GLU A 381 6.69 -12.38 -17.73
C GLU A 381 6.59 -11.00 -18.38
N TYR A 382 7.49 -10.11 -17.96
CA TYR A 382 7.73 -8.84 -18.62
C TYR A 382 9.22 -8.69 -18.91
N ALA A 383 9.58 -8.77 -20.18
CA ALA A 383 10.93 -8.55 -20.67
C ALA A 383 11.14 -7.06 -20.96
N MET A 384 12.33 -6.55 -20.60
CA MET A 384 12.68 -5.15 -20.80
C MET A 384 14.17 -4.98 -21.09
N ALA A 385 14.51 -3.92 -21.84
CA ALA A 385 15.91 -3.60 -22.13
C ALA A 385 16.69 -3.06 -20.90
N GLY A 386 15.98 -2.62 -19.87
CA GLY A 386 16.57 -2.18 -18.60
C GLY A 386 16.93 -3.35 -17.68
N SER A 387 17.76 -3.08 -16.68
CA SER A 387 18.04 -4.04 -15.60
C SER A 387 17.03 -3.83 -14.46
N PRO A 388 15.96 -4.65 -14.34
CA PRO A 388 15.04 -4.54 -13.21
C PRO A 388 15.76 -4.95 -11.93
N ILE A 389 15.65 -4.12 -10.91
CA ILE A 389 16.34 -4.31 -9.63
C ILE A 389 15.41 -4.39 -8.43
N SER A 390 14.17 -3.93 -8.59
CA SER A 390 13.11 -4.07 -7.60
C SER A 390 11.79 -4.08 -8.32
N ALA A 391 10.84 -4.90 -7.86
CA ALA A 391 9.52 -5.00 -8.46
C ALA A 391 8.48 -5.24 -7.37
N ILE A 392 7.34 -4.54 -7.49
CA ILE A 392 6.19 -4.72 -6.60
C ILE A 392 4.88 -4.77 -7.40
N ARG A 393 3.92 -5.56 -6.95
CA ARG A 393 2.55 -5.64 -7.47
C ARG A 393 1.67 -4.66 -6.71
N THR A 394 1.09 -3.70 -7.40
CA THR A 394 0.13 -2.75 -6.81
C THR A 394 -1.19 -3.43 -6.49
N ASP A 395 -2.01 -2.75 -5.70
CA ASP A 395 -3.37 -3.19 -5.37
C ASP A 395 -4.32 -3.09 -6.59
N ARG A 396 -3.90 -2.42 -7.67
CA ARG A 396 -4.60 -2.37 -8.97
C ARG A 396 -4.21 -3.53 -9.89
N ALA A 397 -3.45 -4.50 -9.39
CA ALA A 397 -2.89 -5.60 -10.15
C ALA A 397 -1.93 -5.18 -11.28
N THR A 398 -1.35 -3.99 -11.20
CA THR A 398 -0.24 -3.53 -12.07
C THR A 398 1.10 -3.80 -11.41
N THR A 399 2.19 -3.84 -12.18
CA THR A 399 3.54 -4.08 -11.65
C THR A 399 4.40 -2.83 -11.77
N VAL A 400 4.92 -2.35 -10.64
CA VAL A 400 5.90 -1.26 -10.58
C VAL A 400 7.30 -1.86 -10.54
N ILE A 401 8.18 -1.36 -11.39
CA ILE A 401 9.53 -1.87 -11.60
C ILE A 401 10.51 -0.72 -11.48
N ALA A 402 11.49 -0.85 -10.58
CA ALA A 402 12.63 0.05 -10.50
C ALA A 402 13.81 -0.52 -11.29
N THR A 403 14.48 0.38 -12.01
CA THR A 403 15.78 0.14 -12.66
C THR A 403 16.82 1.11 -12.10
N PHE A 404 18.06 1.06 -12.58
CA PHE A 404 19.08 2.03 -12.20
C PHE A 404 18.81 3.47 -12.66
N ARG A 405 17.77 3.73 -13.46
CA ARG A 405 17.44 5.07 -13.97
C ARG A 405 15.97 5.43 -13.81
N ASP A 406 15.11 4.44 -14.02
CA ASP A 406 13.69 4.63 -14.28
C ASP A 406 12.84 3.80 -13.31
N LEU A 407 11.71 4.38 -12.89
CA LEU A 407 10.56 3.66 -12.36
C LEU A 407 9.54 3.51 -13.48
N ILE A 408 8.95 2.33 -13.59
CA ILE A 408 8.06 1.95 -14.68
C ILE A 408 6.87 1.19 -14.11
N GLU A 409 5.64 1.57 -14.48
CA GLU A 409 4.43 0.80 -14.17
C GLU A 409 3.95 0.10 -15.42
N VAL A 410 3.65 -1.19 -15.32
CA VAL A 410 3.10 -1.99 -16.42
C VAL A 410 1.80 -2.68 -16.00
N ASP A 411 0.86 -2.80 -16.92
CA ASP A 411 -0.30 -3.65 -16.72
C ASP A 411 0.03 -5.14 -16.93
N MET A 412 -0.96 -6.01 -16.75
CA MET A 412 -0.80 -7.46 -16.92
C MET A 412 -0.57 -7.87 -18.39
N ASP A 413 -0.90 -7.02 -19.37
CA ASP A 413 -0.60 -7.21 -20.78
C ASP A 413 0.82 -6.71 -21.15
N GLY A 414 1.57 -6.16 -20.18
CA GLY A 414 2.89 -5.60 -20.38
C GLY A 414 2.89 -4.20 -21.00
N ARG A 415 1.75 -3.51 -21.05
CA ARG A 415 1.71 -2.11 -21.52
C ARG A 415 2.21 -1.20 -20.42
N MET A 416 3.11 -0.29 -20.78
CA MET A 416 3.60 0.74 -19.88
C MET A 416 2.50 1.77 -19.61
N ILE A 417 2.11 1.91 -18.34
CA ILE A 417 1.10 2.86 -17.87
C ILE A 417 1.78 4.14 -17.38
N HIS A 418 2.85 4.01 -16.61
CA HIS A 418 3.60 5.13 -16.03
C HIS A 418 5.11 4.93 -16.18
N PHE A 419 5.80 6.06 -16.23
CA PHE A 419 7.25 6.13 -16.39
C PHE A 419 7.76 7.42 -15.74
N ILE A 420 8.76 7.32 -14.88
CA ILE A 420 9.54 8.47 -14.39
C ILE A 420 11.02 8.11 -14.33
N SER A 421 11.88 9.10 -14.57
CA SER A 421 13.33 8.99 -14.37
C SER A 421 13.77 9.92 -13.24
N HIS A 422 14.86 9.55 -12.58
CA HIS A 422 15.51 10.41 -11.58
C HIS A 422 17.00 10.54 -11.88
N PRO A 423 17.62 11.74 -11.76
CA PRO A 423 19.05 11.93 -12.04
C PRO A 423 19.96 10.99 -11.23
N GLY A 424 19.64 10.76 -9.96
CA GLY A 424 20.34 9.82 -9.09
C GLY A 424 20.06 8.33 -9.38
N GLY A 425 19.11 8.03 -10.27
CA GLY A 425 18.61 6.68 -10.50
C GLY A 425 17.94 6.06 -9.27
N PHE A 426 17.42 4.82 -9.38
CA PHE A 426 16.78 4.13 -8.26
C PHE A 426 17.63 2.97 -7.73
N ARG A 427 17.32 2.51 -6.51
CA ARG A 427 17.88 1.30 -5.88
C ARG A 427 16.81 0.35 -5.37
N ALA A 428 15.68 0.89 -4.88
CA ALA A 428 14.54 0.08 -4.45
C ALA A 428 13.23 0.87 -4.57
N VAL A 429 12.12 0.15 -4.70
CA VAL A 429 10.76 0.68 -4.59
C VAL A 429 9.94 -0.20 -3.65
N ARG A 430 9.09 0.43 -2.83
CA ARG A 430 8.18 -0.22 -1.88
C ARG A 430 6.83 0.46 -1.90
N LYS A 431 5.78 -0.28 -1.51
CA LYS A 431 4.47 0.31 -1.24
C LYS A 431 4.58 1.26 -0.06
N ASN A 432 3.88 2.39 -0.14
CA ASN A 432 3.72 3.33 0.96
C ASN A 432 2.22 3.59 1.16
N GLY A 433 1.59 2.76 2.00
CA GLY A 433 0.14 2.69 2.11
C GLY A 433 -0.52 2.08 0.86
N ASN A 434 -1.84 2.26 0.72
CA ASN A 434 -2.67 1.54 -0.27
C ASN A 434 -2.45 1.97 -1.73
N SER A 435 -1.83 3.13 -1.99
CA SER A 435 -1.65 3.62 -3.37
C SER A 435 -0.42 4.51 -3.59
N GLY A 436 0.36 4.79 -2.53
CA GLY A 436 1.60 5.54 -2.64
C GLY A 436 2.80 4.61 -2.85
N LEU A 437 3.90 5.20 -3.30
CA LEU A 437 5.18 4.52 -3.42
C LEU A 437 6.22 5.22 -2.55
N ALA A 438 7.18 4.45 -2.07
CA ALA A 438 8.44 4.97 -1.58
C ALA A 438 9.57 4.39 -2.43
N ALA A 439 10.48 5.24 -2.87
CA ALA A 439 11.66 4.82 -3.60
C ALA A 439 12.90 5.44 -2.99
N VAL A 440 14.03 4.75 -3.12
CA VAL A 440 15.33 5.30 -2.72
C VAL A 440 16.26 5.36 -3.92
N THR A 441 16.99 6.47 -4.03
CA THR A 441 17.84 6.78 -5.19
C THR A 441 19.30 6.41 -4.92
N GLY A 442 20.11 6.36 -5.99
CA GLY A 442 21.55 6.08 -5.88
C GLY A 442 22.35 7.20 -5.20
N ASP A 443 21.85 8.44 -5.20
CA ASP A 443 22.43 9.59 -4.48
C ASP A 443 21.84 9.76 -3.07
N GLY A 444 21.01 8.82 -2.59
CA GLY A 444 20.58 8.75 -1.20
C GLY A 444 19.38 9.64 -0.85
N HIS A 445 18.49 9.87 -1.81
CA HIS A 445 17.19 10.50 -1.59
C HIS A 445 16.12 9.43 -1.33
N LEU A 446 15.31 9.64 -0.30
CA LEU A 446 14.05 8.94 -0.06
C LEU A 446 12.94 9.77 -0.73
N LEU A 447 12.32 9.18 -1.75
CA LEU A 447 11.21 9.76 -2.47
C LEU A 447 9.91 9.14 -1.99
N ILE A 448 8.96 9.97 -1.59
CA ILE A 448 7.59 9.55 -1.32
C ILE A 448 6.70 10.05 -2.45
N LEU A 449 6.06 9.12 -3.16
CA LEU A 449 5.21 9.41 -4.30
C LEU A 449 3.76 9.08 -3.95
N ASN A 450 2.84 9.90 -4.43
CA ASN A 450 1.41 9.59 -4.38
C ASN A 450 1.03 8.61 -5.51
N HIS A 451 -0.26 8.34 -5.66
CA HIS A 451 -0.79 7.42 -6.65
C HIS A 451 -0.70 7.87 -8.12
N GLU A 452 -0.49 9.17 -8.37
CA GLU A 452 -0.16 9.72 -9.70
C GLU A 452 1.36 9.74 -9.93
N TRP A 453 2.15 9.12 -9.04
CA TRP A 453 3.61 9.15 -9.06
C TRP A 453 4.19 10.56 -8.95
N ARG A 454 3.43 11.51 -8.37
CA ARG A 454 3.93 12.83 -8.02
C ARG A 454 4.70 12.73 -6.73
N ILE A 455 5.94 13.23 -6.75
CA ILE A 455 6.81 13.32 -5.58
C ILE A 455 6.17 14.28 -4.57
N GLN A 456 5.69 13.74 -3.46
CA GLN A 456 5.17 14.48 -2.31
C GLN A 456 6.29 14.91 -1.36
N SER A 457 7.33 14.09 -1.28
CA SER A 457 8.51 14.35 -0.46
C SER A 457 9.76 13.83 -1.17
N ASP A 458 10.82 14.61 -1.08
CA ASP A 458 12.16 14.28 -1.53
C ASP A 458 13.14 14.62 -0.40
N ALA A 459 13.55 13.60 0.35
CA ALA A 459 14.33 13.77 1.56
C ALA A 459 15.69 13.09 1.43
N VAL A 460 16.77 13.86 1.61
CA VAL A 460 18.13 13.32 1.66
C VAL A 460 18.35 12.55 2.96
N ILE A 461 18.91 11.34 2.87
CA ILE A 461 19.35 10.57 4.04
C ILE A 461 20.52 11.29 4.70
N LYS A 462 20.24 12.02 5.78
CA LYS A 462 21.19 12.96 6.40
C LYS A 462 22.45 12.23 6.85
N ASN A 463 23.60 12.79 6.49
CA ASN A 463 24.95 12.28 6.79
C ASN A 463 25.33 10.91 6.16
N LEU A 464 24.39 10.16 5.57
CA LEU A 464 24.66 8.83 5.03
C LEU A 464 24.26 8.65 3.55
N ALA A 465 23.77 9.70 2.88
CA ALA A 465 23.32 9.66 1.48
C ALA A 465 24.35 9.04 0.51
N HIS A 466 25.64 9.37 0.67
CA HIS A 466 26.75 8.80 -0.11
C HIS A 466 26.82 7.25 -0.05
N GLY A 467 26.28 6.65 1.02
CA GLY A 467 26.21 5.20 1.19
C GLY A 467 25.29 4.49 0.20
N ALA A 468 24.33 5.21 -0.40
CA ALA A 468 23.41 4.65 -1.39
C ALA A 468 24.06 4.44 -2.77
N GLY A 469 25.21 5.08 -3.03
CA GLY A 469 25.90 5.06 -4.33
C GLY A 469 26.20 3.65 -4.82
N TYR A 470 26.71 2.80 -3.92
CA TYR A 470 26.88 1.38 -4.18
C TYR A 470 25.52 0.65 -4.24
N TRP A 471 24.79 0.65 -3.12
CA TRP A 471 23.47 0.05 -3.01
C TRP A 471 22.68 0.67 -1.86
N CYS A 472 21.35 0.67 -1.97
CA CYS A 472 20.44 1.01 -0.89
C CYS A 472 19.23 0.07 -0.89
N GLY A 473 19.13 -0.81 0.11
CA GLY A 473 17.90 -1.54 0.40
C GLY A 473 16.90 -0.63 1.13
N LEU A 474 15.60 -0.84 0.91
CA LEU A 474 14.53 -0.06 1.54
C LEU A 474 13.45 -0.99 2.11
N GLU A 475 13.10 -0.78 3.36
CA GLU A 475 11.98 -1.43 4.05
C GLU A 475 11.13 -0.39 4.79
N ALA A 476 9.82 -0.53 4.72
CA ALA A 476 8.87 0.24 5.51
C ALA A 476 8.72 -0.38 6.91
N LEU A 477 8.73 0.44 7.95
CA LEU A 477 8.50 -0.01 9.34
C LEU A 477 7.05 0.30 9.78
N PRO A 478 6.47 -0.48 10.73
CA PRO A 478 5.08 -0.31 11.16
C PRO A 478 4.73 1.06 11.75
N ASP A 479 5.72 1.79 12.25
CA ASP A 479 5.57 3.11 12.85
C ASP A 479 5.73 4.27 11.85
N GLY A 480 5.77 3.97 10.55
CA GLY A 480 5.90 4.95 9.47
C GLY A 480 7.33 5.43 9.21
N LYS A 481 8.33 4.78 9.83
CA LYS A 481 9.76 5.00 9.54
C LYS A 481 10.24 4.08 8.43
N TRP A 482 11.49 4.27 8.01
CA TRP A 482 12.13 3.48 6.98
C TRP A 482 13.43 2.86 7.50
N LEU A 483 13.66 1.61 7.17
CA LEU A 483 14.94 0.94 7.38
C LEU A 483 15.69 0.91 6.04
N VAL A 484 16.93 1.40 6.05
CA VAL A 484 17.78 1.46 4.86
C VAL A 484 19.08 0.69 5.05
N ALA A 485 19.50 -0.05 4.01
CA ALA A 485 20.75 -0.81 3.98
C ALA A 485 21.73 -0.16 3.01
N LEU A 486 22.68 0.62 3.53
CA LEU A 486 23.57 1.50 2.78
C LEU A 486 24.92 0.83 2.54
N GLY A 487 25.04 0.14 1.41
CA GLY A 487 26.19 -0.70 1.12
C GLY A 487 27.50 0.06 0.94
N GLY A 488 27.44 1.30 0.44
CA GLY A 488 28.61 2.12 0.13
C GLY A 488 29.34 2.67 1.35
N CYS A 489 28.67 2.74 2.51
CA CYS A 489 29.26 3.20 3.76
C CYS A 489 29.25 2.14 4.87
N GLY A 490 28.78 0.92 4.58
CA GLY A 490 28.74 -0.17 5.56
C GLY A 490 27.84 0.14 6.75
N ARG A 491 26.62 0.62 6.47
CA ARG A 491 25.64 1.00 7.51
C ARG A 491 24.26 0.46 7.20
N VAL A 492 23.56 0.08 8.25
CA VAL A 492 22.09 -0.01 8.24
C VAL A 492 21.57 1.12 9.11
N ALA A 493 20.52 1.80 8.69
CA ALA A 493 19.97 2.94 9.42
C ALA A 493 18.44 2.93 9.44
N GLU A 494 17.85 3.35 10.56
CA GLU A 494 16.44 3.75 10.61
C GLU A 494 16.35 5.26 10.39
N ILE A 495 15.48 5.68 9.50
CA ILE A 495 15.26 7.09 9.15
C ILE A 495 13.78 7.44 9.27
N ASP A 496 13.49 8.70 9.59
CA ASP A 496 12.13 9.24 9.48
C ASP A 496 11.82 9.72 8.04
N ALA A 497 10.59 10.21 7.84
CA ALA A 497 10.14 10.73 6.55
C ALA A 497 10.90 11.99 6.08
N THR A 498 11.70 12.63 6.94
CA THR A 498 12.55 13.80 6.61
C THR A 498 13.99 13.39 6.29
N GLY A 499 14.28 12.09 6.27
CA GLY A 499 15.63 11.55 6.07
C GLY A 499 16.53 11.70 7.28
N GLN A 500 16.00 12.07 8.45
CA GLN A 500 16.77 12.12 9.68
C GLN A 500 17.10 10.70 10.14
N VAL A 501 18.38 10.43 10.35
CA VAL A 501 18.86 9.18 10.94
C VAL A 501 18.51 9.16 12.42
N LEU A 502 17.71 8.17 12.83
CA LEU A 502 17.24 7.94 14.20
C LEU A 502 18.03 6.83 14.90
N TRP A 503 18.47 5.84 14.12
CA TRP A 503 19.29 4.73 14.57
C TRP A 503 20.22 4.28 13.45
N GLN A 504 21.39 3.76 13.78
CA GLN A 504 22.30 3.14 12.80
C GLN A 504 23.19 2.09 13.43
N ALA A 505 23.63 1.12 12.63
CA ALA A 505 24.61 0.12 13.01
C ALA A 505 25.64 -0.12 11.89
N VAL A 506 26.85 -0.53 12.28
CA VAL A 506 27.92 -0.88 11.34
C VAL A 506 27.76 -2.32 10.90
N VAL A 507 27.59 -2.53 9.60
CA VAL A 507 27.55 -3.87 8.99
C VAL A 507 28.36 -3.81 7.70
N PRO A 508 29.23 -4.79 7.39
CA PRO A 508 29.97 -4.78 6.13
C PRO A 508 29.03 -4.97 4.93
N THR A 509 29.17 -4.12 3.90
CA THR A 509 28.48 -4.23 2.59
C THR A 509 27.00 -4.68 2.65
N PRO A 510 26.14 -3.99 3.44
CA PRO A 510 24.74 -4.36 3.55
C PRO A 510 23.98 -3.97 2.28
N VAL A 511 23.13 -4.84 1.77
CA VAL A 511 22.28 -4.56 0.59
C VAL A 511 20.78 -4.68 0.88
N CYS A 512 20.42 -5.41 1.92
CA CYS A 512 19.07 -5.48 2.46
C CYS A 512 19.13 -5.55 3.99
N ALA A 513 18.07 -5.08 4.62
CA ALA A 513 17.87 -5.19 6.06
C ALA A 513 16.38 -5.40 6.32
N HIS A 514 16.09 -6.21 7.34
CA HIS A 514 14.73 -6.56 7.74
C HIS A 514 14.60 -6.52 9.26
N ARG A 515 13.66 -5.72 9.77
CA ARG A 515 13.37 -5.64 11.21
C ARG A 515 12.57 -6.87 11.67
N LEU A 516 13.14 -7.63 12.60
CA LEU A 516 12.50 -8.81 13.19
C LEU A 516 11.53 -8.43 14.31
N ALA A 517 10.55 -9.30 14.58
CA ALA A 517 9.55 -9.11 15.64
C ALA A 517 10.15 -9.02 17.05
N ASN A 518 11.30 -9.67 17.29
CA ASN A 518 12.06 -9.57 18.55
C ASN A 518 12.81 -8.23 18.70
N GLY A 519 12.75 -7.35 17.70
CA GLY A 519 13.42 -6.06 17.68
C GLY A 519 14.83 -6.08 17.08
N ASN A 520 15.41 -7.24 16.76
CA ASN A 520 16.70 -7.35 16.07
C ASN A 520 16.58 -6.99 14.58
N THR A 521 17.70 -6.78 13.90
CA THR A 521 17.75 -6.57 12.46
C THR A 521 18.46 -7.73 11.79
N LEU A 522 17.81 -8.38 10.82
CA LEU A 522 18.47 -9.29 9.89
C LEU A 522 19.04 -8.49 8.72
N VAL A 523 20.30 -8.70 8.38
CA VAL A 523 21.01 -7.93 7.36
C VAL A 523 21.70 -8.86 6.37
N GLY A 524 21.47 -8.64 5.08
CA GLY A 524 22.19 -9.33 4.01
C GLY A 524 23.49 -8.61 3.66
N SER A 525 24.63 -9.24 3.93
CA SER A 525 25.95 -8.74 3.56
C SER A 525 26.39 -9.35 2.22
N PHE A 526 26.34 -8.55 1.17
CA PHE A 526 26.48 -9.02 -0.21
C PHE A 526 27.88 -9.60 -0.48
N GLU A 527 28.94 -8.82 -0.28
CA GLU A 527 30.32 -9.24 -0.57
C GLU A 527 30.82 -10.30 0.41
N LYS A 528 30.29 -10.31 1.64
CA LYS A 528 30.65 -11.32 2.64
C LYS A 528 29.88 -12.62 2.51
N LYS A 529 28.92 -12.72 1.58
CA LYS A 529 28.10 -13.92 1.34
C LYS A 529 27.49 -14.46 2.64
N MET A 530 26.83 -13.59 3.40
CA MET A 530 26.30 -13.99 4.70
C MET A 530 25.09 -13.17 5.13
N LEU A 531 24.27 -13.78 5.99
CA LEU A 531 23.30 -13.06 6.80
C LEU A 531 23.89 -12.78 8.18
N ILE A 532 23.58 -11.59 8.70
CA ILE A 532 23.99 -11.12 10.03
C ILE A 532 22.72 -10.67 10.75
N GLU A 533 22.44 -11.24 11.91
CA GLU A 533 21.44 -10.70 12.82
C GLU A 533 22.15 -9.83 13.85
N ILE A 534 21.70 -8.58 13.98
CA ILE A 534 22.21 -7.61 14.96
C ILE A 534 21.12 -7.19 15.93
N ASN A 535 21.48 -6.94 17.18
CA ASN A 535 20.57 -6.39 18.17
C ASN A 535 20.41 -4.86 18.03
N ARG A 536 19.62 -4.24 18.91
CA ARG A 536 19.38 -2.78 18.89
C ARG A 536 20.62 -1.95 19.23
N GLU A 537 21.60 -2.52 19.91
CA GLU A 537 22.90 -1.87 20.16
C GLU A 537 23.84 -1.97 18.95
N GLY A 538 23.46 -2.72 17.90
CA GLY A 538 24.27 -2.95 16.71
C GLY A 538 25.28 -4.09 16.85
N ASN A 539 25.20 -4.89 17.92
CA ASN A 539 26.04 -6.04 18.12
C ASN A 539 25.51 -7.25 17.36
N GLU A 540 26.41 -8.00 16.72
CA GLU A 540 26.07 -9.27 16.08
C GLU A 540 25.64 -10.31 17.14
N VAL A 541 24.46 -10.89 16.95
CA VAL A 541 23.92 -11.97 17.80
C VAL A 541 23.90 -13.31 17.08
N GLN A 542 23.81 -13.30 15.74
CA GLN A 542 23.85 -14.51 14.93
C GLN A 542 24.46 -14.20 13.56
N ARG A 543 25.13 -15.19 12.98
CA ARG A 543 25.57 -15.16 11.58
C ARG A 543 25.28 -16.47 10.87
N HIS A 544 25.07 -16.37 9.56
CA HIS A 544 24.89 -17.51 8.68
C HIS A 544 25.63 -17.30 7.36
N GLU A 545 26.61 -18.15 7.07
CA GLU A 545 27.35 -18.11 5.81
C GLU A 545 26.55 -18.75 4.67
N LEU A 546 26.66 -18.17 3.47
CA LEU A 546 25.88 -18.53 2.31
C LEU A 546 26.77 -18.98 1.15
N LYS A 547 26.28 -19.96 0.39
CA LYS A 547 26.88 -20.39 -0.89
C LYS A 547 26.35 -19.54 -2.05
N GLY A 548 26.46 -18.22 -1.92
CA GLY A 548 25.94 -17.21 -2.86
C GLY A 548 25.84 -15.83 -2.20
N ARG A 549 25.81 -14.76 -3.00
CA ARG A 549 25.67 -13.39 -2.46
C ARG A 549 24.20 -13.04 -2.19
N PRO A 550 23.80 -12.70 -0.94
CA PRO A 550 22.42 -12.35 -0.63
C PRO A 550 22.07 -10.94 -1.11
N PHE A 551 20.92 -10.81 -1.77
CA PHE A 551 20.41 -9.53 -2.28
C PHE A 551 19.18 -9.04 -1.52
N GLN A 552 18.31 -9.96 -1.11
CA GLN A 552 17.11 -9.71 -0.31
C GLN A 552 17.00 -10.81 0.74
N ALA A 553 16.60 -10.49 1.96
CA ALA A 553 16.44 -11.45 3.05
C ALA A 553 15.37 -10.98 4.04
N ASN A 554 14.22 -11.65 4.05
CA ASN A 554 13.09 -11.31 4.92
C ASN A 554 12.68 -12.54 5.72
N ARG A 555 12.30 -12.37 6.98
CA ARG A 555 11.84 -13.46 7.85
C ARG A 555 10.37 -13.21 8.11
N HIS A 556 9.52 -13.98 7.43
CA HIS A 556 8.09 -13.92 7.64
C HIS A 556 7.72 -14.49 8.99
#